data_AF-A0A960Y399-F1
#
_entry.id   AF-A0A960Y399-F1
#
_cell.length_a   1.000
_cell.length_b   1.000
_cell.length_c   1.000
_cell.angle_alpha   90.00
_cell.angle_beta   90.00
_cell.angle_gamma   90.00
#
_symmetry.space_group_name_H-M   'P 1'
#
loop_
_entity.id
_entity.type
_entity.pdbx_description
1 polymer ?
#
loop_
_entity_poly.entity_id
_entity_poly.type
_entity_poly.pdbx_seq_one_letter_code
_entity_poly.pdbx_strand_id
1 'polypeptide(L)'
;MKTKQIYRLIYIVTIVIVLLSNCKKGKEDPFLLLGAGLLLNQTYPESIVSAKAFLIGGTITGLDSSELILSNNEADELKLASGDTRFTFATKVSGAYDVRVKTQPTGLTCSVSSGSGTAIADVTSVVVSCAKSCPKTIVTRNWGTFTDQCDGTIQFVGNAGTFGGQTYTAQTLYFAKCTHGQTYNSSTNDCTGTGNLGDNYGGIQVQYCSTINDRCNSDQGVLNGSTLEVSGAYNACNALSLVGKSWRVPTKNELKLLINCTNAIELPDDGTTCTASTSPTVIPVFTNTISSPYWSSNSLDGVTAWFINFNNSITDNLDKNSNYYVRCVSGP
;
A
#
# COMPACT_ATOMS: atom_id res chain seq x y z
N MET A 1 58.43 18.83 -15.17
CA MET A 1 57.21 18.94 -16.02
C MET A 1 56.44 20.18 -15.55
N LYS A 2 55.81 21.03 -16.39
CA LYS A 2 54.61 20.80 -17.25
C LYS A 2 53.43 20.26 -16.40
N THR A 3 52.20 20.79 -16.42
CA THR A 3 51.45 21.67 -17.36
C THR A 3 50.37 22.42 -16.52
N LYS A 4 49.76 23.59 -16.78
CA LYS A 4 49.56 24.61 -17.86
C LYS A 4 49.41 25.99 -17.11
N GLN A 5 49.32 27.23 -17.61
CA GLN A 5 48.95 27.95 -18.86
C GLN A 5 47.44 27.92 -19.21
N ILE A 6 46.72 29.05 -19.27
CA ILE A 6 46.56 30.02 -20.38
C ILE A 6 45.71 31.18 -19.81
N TYR A 7 46.16 32.45 -19.83
CA TYR A 7 45.65 33.57 -20.69
C TYR A 7 44.11 33.75 -20.71
N ARG A 8 43.52 34.96 -20.74
CA ARG A 8 43.95 36.31 -21.18
C ARG A 8 42.92 37.34 -20.66
N LEU A 9 43.33 38.60 -20.44
CA LEU A 9 42.42 39.75 -20.51
C LEU A 9 42.97 40.71 -21.59
N ILE A 10 42.19 41.00 -22.62
CA ILE A 10 42.53 41.90 -23.75
C ILE A 10 41.30 42.79 -24.02
N TYR A 11 41.56 43.93 -24.68
CA TYR A 11 40.64 45.00 -25.07
C TYR A 11 40.30 45.93 -23.90
N ILE A 12 40.87 47.14 -23.83
CA ILE A 12 40.95 48.25 -24.81
C ILE A 12 39.60 48.97 -24.95
N VAL A 13 39.56 50.15 -24.33
CA VAL A 13 38.89 51.40 -24.76
C VAL A 13 37.72 51.25 -25.73
N THR A 14 36.52 51.58 -25.24
CA THR A 14 35.57 52.38 -26.03
C THR A 14 34.73 53.25 -25.08
N ILE A 15 34.60 54.54 -25.41
CA ILE A 15 33.70 55.46 -24.70
C ILE A 15 32.33 55.37 -25.35
N VAL A 16 31.27 55.17 -24.56
CA VAL A 16 29.89 55.42 -24.98
C VAL A 16 29.18 56.22 -23.89
N ILE A 17 28.76 57.44 -24.22
CA ILE A 17 28.00 58.33 -23.34
C ILE A 17 26.51 58.15 -23.66
N VAL A 18 25.70 57.64 -22.73
CA VAL A 18 24.23 57.74 -22.78
C VAL A 18 23.66 58.10 -21.40
N LEU A 19 23.42 59.39 -21.23
CA LEU A 19 22.31 60.02 -20.50
C LEU A 19 21.69 59.26 -19.29
N LEU A 20 21.99 59.77 -18.09
CA LEU A 20 21.05 59.67 -16.97
C LEU A 20 19.75 60.43 -17.30
N SER A 21 18.61 59.90 -16.89
CA SER A 21 17.34 60.63 -16.89
C SER A 21 16.62 60.49 -15.54
N ASN A 22 16.56 61.61 -14.82
CA ASN A 22 15.63 61.91 -13.72
C ASN A 22 15.66 61.01 -12.47
N CYS A 23 16.41 61.45 -11.46
CA CYS A 23 15.84 61.60 -10.12
C CYS A 23 16.01 63.07 -9.65
N LYS A 24 15.11 63.57 -8.79
CA LYS A 24 14.91 65.02 -8.60
C LYS A 24 15.69 65.62 -7.41
N LYS A 25 16.23 66.82 -7.64
CA LYS A 25 16.49 67.97 -6.73
C LYS A 25 16.64 67.69 -5.22
N GLY A 26 17.77 68.14 -4.64
CA GLY A 26 18.08 67.94 -3.21
C GLY A 26 18.62 69.13 -2.41
N LYS A 27 19.82 69.66 -2.73
CA LYS A 27 20.37 70.90 -2.15
C LYS A 27 21.68 71.35 -2.82
N GLU A 28 21.97 72.62 -2.64
CA GLU A 28 23.16 73.39 -3.08
C GLU A 28 24.05 73.61 -1.81
N ASP A 29 25.33 74.01 -1.83
CA ASP A 29 26.23 74.41 -2.92
C ASP A 29 27.74 74.19 -2.51
N PRO A 30 28.78 74.90 -3.01
CA PRO A 30 29.77 74.34 -3.93
C PRO A 30 31.20 74.19 -3.35
N PHE A 31 32.09 73.46 -4.04
CA PHE A 31 33.54 73.73 -3.96
C PHE A 31 34.32 73.41 -5.25
N LEU A 32 35.26 74.29 -5.59
CA LEU A 32 36.12 74.20 -6.77
C LEU A 32 37.55 73.78 -6.40
N LEU A 33 38.09 72.83 -7.17
CA LEU A 33 39.49 72.69 -7.61
C LEU A 33 40.68 72.62 -6.61
N LEU A 34 41.69 71.85 -7.05
CA LEU A 34 43.07 71.71 -6.58
C LEU A 34 43.30 71.25 -5.11
N GLY A 35 43.81 70.01 -4.99
CA GLY A 35 44.45 69.51 -3.77
C GLY A 35 45.00 68.09 -4.00
N ALA A 36 46.31 67.94 -4.16
CA ALA A 36 46.93 66.62 -4.27
C ALA A 36 47.14 66.02 -2.87
N GLY A 37 46.47 64.91 -2.56
CA GLY A 37 46.61 64.25 -1.26
C GLY A 37 45.92 62.89 -1.20
N LEU A 38 46.67 61.89 -0.74
CA LEU A 38 46.27 60.55 -0.28
C LEU A 38 45.08 59.88 -1.01
N LEU A 39 45.41 58.86 -1.81
CA LEU A 39 44.50 57.72 -1.98
C LEU A 39 44.36 56.99 -0.64
N LEU A 40 43.38 57.40 0.17
CA LEU A 40 42.92 56.57 1.29
C LEU A 40 42.33 55.29 0.71
N ASN A 41 42.98 54.16 0.96
CA ASN A 41 42.47 52.83 0.62
C ASN A 41 41.27 52.50 1.52
N GLN A 42 40.11 53.09 1.23
CA GLN A 42 38.90 52.92 1.99
C GLN A 42 38.27 51.57 1.64
N THR A 43 38.81 50.50 2.23
CA THR A 43 38.16 49.20 2.29
C THR A 43 36.86 49.34 3.08
N TYR A 44 35.74 49.49 2.37
CA TYR A 44 34.43 49.28 2.96
C TYR A 44 34.39 47.84 3.49
N PRO A 45 34.18 47.61 4.80
CA PRO A 45 33.93 46.26 5.27
C PRO A 45 32.62 45.79 4.63
N GLU A 46 32.65 44.65 3.93
CA GLU A 46 31.40 44.01 3.50
C GLU A 46 30.57 43.76 4.75
N SER A 47 29.39 44.38 4.80
CA SER A 47 28.52 44.31 5.97
C SER A 47 27.99 42.89 6.08
N ILE A 48 28.63 42.08 6.93
CA ILE A 48 28.25 40.69 7.23
C ILE A 48 26.90 40.65 7.95
N VAL A 49 25.83 40.83 7.19
CA VAL A 49 24.45 40.62 7.63
C VAL A 49 24.32 39.16 8.01
N SER A 50 24.32 38.89 9.33
CA SER A 50 24.10 37.55 9.86
C SER A 50 22.68 37.11 9.47
N ALA A 51 22.60 36.26 8.44
CA ALA A 51 21.34 35.77 7.92
C ALA A 51 20.66 34.92 9.00
N LYS A 52 19.49 35.37 9.46
CA LYS A 52 18.74 34.69 10.52
C LYS A 52 18.37 33.28 10.04
N ALA A 53 18.80 32.27 10.79
CA ALA A 53 18.64 30.86 10.45
C ALA A 53 17.70 30.16 11.45
N PHE A 54 16.89 29.23 10.93
CA PHE A 54 15.74 28.64 11.60
C PHE A 54 15.77 27.12 11.58
N LEU A 55 15.17 26.48 12.59
CA LEU A 55 14.98 25.03 12.61
C LEU A 55 13.89 24.61 11.61
N ILE A 56 14.08 23.45 10.99
CA ILE A 56 13.09 22.81 10.11
C ILE A 56 12.65 21.51 10.78
N GLY A 57 11.34 21.29 10.91
CA GLY A 57 10.78 20.14 11.61
C GLY A 57 9.29 19.94 11.33
N GLY A 58 8.71 18.95 12.00
CA GLY A 58 7.38 18.49 11.64
C GLY A 58 6.79 17.39 12.53
N THR A 59 5.71 16.80 12.03
CA THR A 59 5.00 15.65 12.63
C THR A 59 5.07 14.43 11.72
N ILE A 60 5.05 13.24 12.33
CA ILE A 60 5.12 11.95 11.65
C ILE A 60 3.87 11.14 12.00
N THR A 61 3.33 10.41 11.04
CA THR A 61 2.18 9.50 11.21
C THR A 61 2.47 8.16 10.53
N GLY A 62 2.12 7.05 11.19
CA GLY A 62 2.25 5.69 10.63
C GLY A 62 3.67 5.11 10.53
N LEU A 63 4.67 5.71 11.19
CA LEU A 63 6.04 5.18 11.22
C LEU A 63 6.18 4.10 12.30
N ASP A 64 5.93 2.85 11.94
CA ASP A 64 6.07 1.68 12.82
C ASP A 64 7.27 0.78 12.50
N SER A 65 8.06 1.14 11.48
CA SER A 65 9.32 0.50 11.10
C SER A 65 10.48 1.50 11.24
N SER A 66 11.69 1.00 11.46
CA SER A 66 12.91 1.81 11.47
C SER A 66 13.39 2.09 10.04
N GLU A 67 14.53 2.78 9.90
CA GLU A 67 15.21 3.05 8.62
C GLU A 67 14.64 4.20 7.77
N LEU A 68 13.61 4.91 8.25
CA LEU A 68 13.27 6.22 7.66
C LEU A 68 14.49 7.15 7.77
N ILE A 69 14.94 7.68 6.64
CA ILE A 69 15.87 8.81 6.59
C ILE A 69 15.20 9.93 5.82
N LEU A 70 15.01 11.07 6.47
CA LEU A 70 14.65 12.32 5.80
C LEU A 70 15.93 13.07 5.43
N SER A 71 15.89 13.85 4.36
CA SER A 71 16.90 14.86 4.07
C SER A 71 16.26 16.24 3.93
N ASN A 72 17.00 17.29 4.28
CA ASN A 72 16.66 18.68 4.04
C ASN A 72 17.72 19.32 3.15
N ASN A 73 17.30 19.95 2.04
CA ASN A 73 18.19 20.52 1.02
C ASN A 73 19.25 19.50 0.53
N GLU A 74 18.84 18.24 0.37
CA GLU A 74 19.64 17.05 0.01
C GLU A 74 20.81 16.67 0.96
N ALA A 75 21.19 17.56 1.88
CA ALA A 75 22.44 17.49 2.64
C ALA A 75 22.29 17.20 4.16
N ASP A 76 21.34 17.84 4.85
CA ASP A 76 21.14 17.55 6.29
C ASP A 76 20.25 16.31 6.42
N GLU A 77 20.82 15.21 6.93
CA GLU A 77 20.14 13.91 7.03
C GLU A 77 19.67 13.62 8.46
N LEU A 78 18.42 13.19 8.58
CA LEU A 78 17.80 12.82 9.85
C LEU A 78 17.22 11.40 9.76
N LYS A 79 17.92 10.46 10.40
CA LYS A 79 17.42 9.09 10.62
C LYS A 79 16.42 9.09 11.78
N LEU A 80 15.28 8.43 11.58
CA LEU A 80 14.19 8.31 12.54
C LEU A 80 13.97 6.85 12.97
N ALA A 81 13.37 6.67 14.13
CA ALA A 81 13.05 5.39 14.74
C ALA A 81 11.57 5.01 14.56
N SER A 82 11.26 3.72 14.72
CA SER A 82 9.88 3.26 14.84
C SER A 82 9.23 3.92 16.07
N GLY A 83 8.02 4.47 15.89
CA GLY A 83 7.28 5.19 16.92
C GLY A 83 7.56 6.69 17.01
N ASP A 84 8.52 7.24 16.25
CA ASP A 84 8.73 8.70 16.22
C ASP A 84 7.48 9.42 15.65
N THR A 85 7.00 10.43 16.39
CA THR A 85 5.80 11.22 16.04
C THR A 85 6.11 12.66 15.64
N ARG A 86 7.36 13.11 15.85
CA ARG A 86 7.85 14.45 15.48
C ARG A 86 9.33 14.36 15.09
N PHE A 87 9.79 15.33 14.31
CA PHE A 87 11.20 15.45 13.94
C PHE A 87 11.64 16.91 13.91
N THR A 88 12.95 17.16 14.01
CA THR A 88 13.58 18.47 13.80
C THR A 88 15.01 18.26 13.29
N PHE A 89 15.34 18.87 12.17
CA PHE A 89 16.68 18.88 11.57
C PHE A 89 17.67 19.67 12.44
N ALA A 90 18.92 19.20 12.50
CA ALA A 90 19.95 19.80 13.34
C ALA A 90 20.51 21.09 12.72
N THR A 91 20.58 21.16 11.39
CA THR A 91 21.12 22.31 10.67
C THR A 91 20.05 23.39 10.51
N LYS A 92 20.32 24.59 11.03
CA LYS A 92 19.44 25.75 10.84
C LYS A 92 19.57 26.31 9.44
N VAL A 93 18.44 26.58 8.78
CA VAL A 93 18.35 27.09 7.41
C VAL A 93 18.09 28.60 7.43
N SER A 94 18.87 29.36 6.66
CA SER A 94 18.60 30.76 6.31
C SER A 94 18.08 30.84 4.87
N GLY A 95 16.75 30.89 4.71
CA GLY A 95 16.09 30.93 3.39
C GLY A 95 15.36 29.63 3.04
N ALA A 96 15.61 29.09 1.85
CA ALA A 96 14.83 27.98 1.29
C ALA A 96 15.13 26.63 1.96
N TYR A 97 14.08 25.83 2.18
CA TYR A 97 14.14 24.45 2.66
C TYR A 97 13.40 23.50 1.71
N ASP A 98 13.86 22.25 1.63
CA ASP A 98 13.22 21.18 0.87
C ASP A 98 13.45 19.82 1.56
N VAL A 99 12.43 19.36 2.28
CA VAL A 99 12.40 18.12 3.04
C VAL A 99 11.88 16.98 2.17
N ARG A 100 12.70 15.93 2.03
CA ARG A 100 12.41 14.72 1.24
C ARG A 100 12.58 13.47 2.10
N VAL A 101 11.97 12.37 1.67
CA VAL A 101 12.40 11.03 2.10
C VAL A 101 13.62 10.65 1.27
N LYS A 102 14.76 10.41 1.92
CA LYS A 102 15.99 9.92 1.30
C LYS A 102 16.06 8.40 1.31
N THR A 103 15.60 7.77 2.39
CA THR A 103 15.46 6.31 2.52
C THR A 103 14.07 5.98 3.04
N GLN A 104 13.34 5.13 2.31
CA GLN A 104 12.05 4.61 2.77
C GLN A 104 12.27 3.55 3.87
N PRO A 105 11.40 3.44 4.88
CA PRO A 105 11.51 2.42 5.91
C PRO A 105 11.08 1.05 5.36
N THR A 106 11.73 -0.03 5.78
CA THR A 106 11.35 -1.38 5.33
C THR A 106 9.89 -1.68 5.70
N GLY A 107 9.06 -2.04 4.71
CA GLY A 107 7.62 -2.30 4.86
C GLY A 107 6.73 -1.05 4.92
N LEU A 108 7.28 0.14 4.72
CA LEU A 108 6.52 1.41 4.65
C LEU A 108 6.79 2.20 3.36
N THR A 109 5.88 3.11 3.02
CA THR A 109 6.09 4.21 2.08
C THR A 109 5.62 5.48 2.78
N CYS A 110 6.60 6.33 3.10
CA CYS A 110 6.42 7.65 3.65
C CYS A 110 6.37 8.69 2.53
N SER A 111 5.50 9.69 2.72
CA SER A 111 5.31 10.86 1.87
C SER A 111 5.47 12.13 2.69
N VAL A 112 5.96 13.20 2.08
CA VAL A 112 6.14 14.51 2.75
C VAL A 112 5.15 15.51 2.14
N SER A 113 4.42 16.22 2.99
CA SER A 113 3.61 17.39 2.63
C SER A 113 4.08 18.63 3.41
N SER A 114 3.87 19.82 2.84
CA SER A 114 4.50 21.09 3.27
C SER A 114 6.04 21.03 3.31
N GLY A 115 6.64 20.07 2.58
CA GLY A 115 8.07 19.73 2.64
C GLY A 115 9.00 20.81 2.12
N SER A 116 8.55 21.70 1.24
CA SER A 116 9.35 22.81 0.70
C SER A 116 8.79 24.18 1.06
N GLY A 117 9.66 25.18 1.15
CA GLY A 117 9.28 26.56 1.45
C GLY A 117 10.46 27.49 1.71
N THR A 118 10.20 28.61 2.37
CA THR A 118 11.23 29.56 2.83
C THR A 118 11.04 29.86 4.31
N ALA A 119 12.07 29.61 5.11
CA ALA A 119 12.03 29.79 6.55
C ALA A 119 12.21 31.26 6.95
N ILE A 120 11.15 31.85 7.49
CA ILE A 120 11.13 33.18 8.14
C ILE A 120 10.90 33.10 9.66
N ALA A 121 10.65 31.88 10.14
CA ALA A 121 10.46 31.43 11.51
C ALA A 121 10.85 29.94 11.58
N ASP A 122 10.95 29.36 12.78
CA ASP A 122 11.17 27.91 12.92
C ASP A 122 9.97 27.14 12.35
N VAL A 123 10.23 26.29 11.36
CA VAL A 123 9.20 25.55 10.62
C VAL A 123 8.86 24.28 11.38
N THR A 124 7.59 24.09 11.72
CA THR A 124 7.08 22.91 12.42
C THR A 124 5.88 22.26 11.72
N SER A 125 5.56 22.73 10.51
CA SER A 125 4.36 22.40 9.71
C SER A 125 4.60 21.36 8.63
N VAL A 126 5.80 20.77 8.54
CA VAL A 126 6.07 19.65 7.62
C VAL A 126 5.36 18.41 8.17
N VAL A 127 4.64 17.68 7.32
CA VAL A 127 3.91 16.46 7.73
C VAL A 127 4.44 15.28 6.93
N VAL A 128 4.92 14.27 7.64
CA VAL A 128 5.34 12.98 7.09
C VAL A 128 4.25 11.94 7.37
N SER A 129 3.71 11.36 6.31
CA SER A 129 2.68 10.31 6.42
C SER A 129 3.18 9.03 5.76
N CYS A 130 3.35 8.01 6.59
CA CYS A 130 3.77 6.66 6.24
C CYS A 130 2.58 5.72 6.23
N ALA A 131 2.50 4.89 5.19
CA ALA A 131 1.55 3.78 5.07
C ALA A 131 2.31 2.50 4.72
N LYS A 132 1.72 1.32 4.94
CA LYS A 132 2.36 0.03 4.64
C LYS A 132 2.66 -0.12 3.15
N SER A 133 3.94 -0.33 2.80
CA SER A 133 4.37 -0.58 1.43
C SER A 133 4.25 -2.07 1.12
N CYS A 134 3.03 -2.47 0.82
CA CYS A 134 2.78 -3.80 0.29
C CYS A 134 3.03 -3.81 -1.23
N PRO A 135 3.96 -4.63 -1.74
CA PRO A 135 4.07 -4.87 -3.17
C PRO A 135 2.85 -5.66 -3.64
N LYS A 136 1.96 -5.02 -4.40
CA LYS A 136 0.73 -5.66 -4.93
C LYS A 136 1.10 -6.89 -5.72
N THR A 137 0.81 -8.06 -5.15
CA THR A 137 1.08 -9.34 -5.80
C THR A 137 -0.02 -9.58 -6.83
N ILE A 138 0.40 -9.69 -8.10
CA ILE A 138 -0.49 -9.92 -9.24
C ILE A 138 -0.25 -11.34 -9.75
N VAL A 139 -1.32 -12.14 -9.82
CA VAL A 139 -1.29 -13.49 -10.40
C VAL A 139 -2.35 -13.61 -11.48
N THR A 140 -1.92 -13.79 -12.72
CA THR A 140 -2.83 -13.98 -13.87
C THR A 140 -3.03 -15.47 -14.15
N ARG A 141 -4.27 -15.82 -14.49
CA ARG A 141 -4.74 -17.11 -15.00
C ARG A 141 -5.64 -16.84 -16.21
N ASN A 142 -5.96 -17.87 -17.00
CA ASN A 142 -6.82 -17.71 -18.17
C ASN A 142 -8.23 -17.21 -17.79
N TRP A 143 -8.74 -17.64 -16.63
CA TRP A 143 -10.02 -17.19 -16.08
C TRP A 143 -9.99 -15.79 -15.46
N GLY A 144 -8.83 -15.16 -15.28
CA GLY A 144 -8.75 -13.78 -14.78
C GLY A 144 -7.46 -13.46 -14.01
N THR A 145 -7.37 -12.21 -13.54
CA THR A 145 -6.23 -11.70 -12.79
C THR A 145 -6.60 -11.45 -11.33
N PHE A 146 -5.82 -12.04 -10.43
CA PHE A 146 -5.86 -11.79 -9.00
C PHE A 146 -4.87 -10.69 -8.65
N THR A 147 -5.28 -9.68 -7.89
CA THR A 147 -4.43 -8.58 -7.42
C THR A 147 -4.66 -8.36 -5.93
N ASP A 148 -3.62 -8.56 -5.14
CA ASP A 148 -3.59 -8.21 -3.73
C ASP A 148 -3.80 -6.69 -3.56
N GLN A 149 -4.82 -6.31 -2.78
CA GLN A 149 -5.08 -4.91 -2.45
C GLN A 149 -4.41 -4.48 -1.15
N CYS A 150 -3.82 -5.42 -0.41
CA CYS A 150 -3.05 -5.17 0.82
C CYS A 150 -3.87 -4.56 1.98
N ASP A 151 -5.19 -4.63 1.87
CA ASP A 151 -6.20 -4.17 2.82
C ASP A 151 -6.93 -5.34 3.50
N GLY A 152 -6.41 -6.56 3.32
CA GLY A 152 -7.05 -7.83 3.69
C GLY A 152 -7.90 -8.45 2.57
N THR A 153 -7.98 -7.82 1.38
CA THR A 153 -8.73 -8.35 0.22
C THR A 153 -7.86 -8.64 -0.99
N ILE A 154 -8.25 -9.68 -1.73
CA ILE A 154 -7.72 -10.02 -3.05
C ILE A 154 -8.79 -9.65 -4.07
N GLN A 155 -8.53 -8.66 -4.92
CA GLN A 155 -9.38 -8.40 -6.08
C GLN A 155 -9.17 -9.50 -7.11
N PHE A 156 -10.26 -9.99 -7.69
CA PHE A 156 -10.26 -10.83 -8.89
C PHE A 156 -10.99 -10.10 -10.01
N VAL A 157 -10.34 -9.93 -11.15
CA VAL A 157 -10.95 -9.44 -12.40
C VAL A 157 -11.05 -10.63 -13.34
N GLY A 158 -12.27 -11.16 -13.50
CA GLY A 158 -12.56 -12.36 -14.27
C GLY A 158 -12.74 -12.11 -15.76
N ASN A 159 -12.20 -13.01 -16.57
CA ASN A 159 -12.40 -13.06 -18.01
C ASN A 159 -13.65 -13.88 -18.33
N ALA A 160 -14.41 -13.46 -19.36
CA ALA A 160 -15.47 -14.31 -19.92
C ALA A 160 -14.84 -15.48 -20.70
N GLY A 161 -15.37 -16.69 -20.54
CA GLY A 161 -14.84 -17.90 -21.18
C GLY A 161 -15.38 -19.19 -20.58
N THR A 162 -14.87 -20.34 -21.03
CA THR A 162 -15.17 -21.66 -20.44
C THR A 162 -13.87 -22.28 -19.96
N PHE A 163 -13.84 -22.73 -18.69
CA PHE A 163 -12.64 -23.25 -18.03
C PHE A 163 -13.05 -24.39 -17.07
N GLY A 164 -12.49 -25.60 -17.20
CA GLY A 164 -12.84 -26.74 -16.34
C GLY A 164 -14.35 -27.07 -16.37
N GLY A 165 -14.88 -27.26 -17.59
CA GLY A 165 -16.29 -27.58 -17.84
C GLY A 165 -17.29 -26.45 -17.57
N GLN A 166 -16.90 -25.37 -16.91
CA GLN A 166 -17.79 -24.29 -16.46
C GLN A 166 -17.63 -23.03 -17.31
N THR A 167 -18.76 -22.42 -17.71
CA THR A 167 -18.79 -21.12 -18.39
C THR A 167 -18.88 -19.98 -17.38
N TYR A 168 -18.03 -18.96 -17.55
CA TYR A 168 -17.92 -17.79 -16.68
C TYR A 168 -18.20 -16.51 -17.47
N THR A 169 -18.91 -15.59 -16.82
CA THR A 169 -19.06 -14.20 -17.24
C THR A 169 -17.91 -13.35 -16.72
N ALA A 170 -17.55 -12.27 -17.45
CA ALA A 170 -16.60 -11.30 -16.93
C ALA A 170 -17.20 -10.57 -15.72
N GLN A 171 -16.48 -10.56 -14.60
CA GLN A 171 -16.95 -10.02 -13.32
C GLN A 171 -15.78 -9.57 -12.43
N THR A 172 -16.00 -8.59 -11.56
CA THR A 172 -15.03 -8.20 -10.54
C THR A 172 -15.50 -8.69 -9.18
N LEU A 173 -14.64 -9.42 -8.47
CA LEU A 173 -14.86 -9.89 -7.11
C LEU A 173 -13.77 -9.36 -6.17
N TYR A 174 -14.06 -9.37 -4.87
CA TYR A 174 -13.09 -9.21 -3.80
C TYR A 174 -13.21 -10.39 -2.86
N PHE A 175 -12.20 -11.25 -2.81
CA PHE A 175 -12.12 -12.34 -1.83
C PHE A 175 -11.45 -11.84 -0.55
N ALA A 176 -11.90 -12.35 0.60
CA ALA A 176 -11.18 -12.17 1.85
C ALA A 176 -9.84 -12.92 1.75
N LYS A 177 -8.73 -12.24 2.01
CA LYS A 177 -7.38 -12.84 1.93
C LYS A 177 -7.17 -13.90 3.00
N CYS A 178 -7.88 -13.80 4.13
CA CYS A 178 -7.82 -14.73 5.24
C CYS A 178 -9.04 -15.67 5.30
N THR A 179 -8.81 -16.86 5.84
CA THR A 179 -9.87 -17.84 6.16
C THR A 179 -10.66 -17.32 7.36
N HIS A 180 -11.94 -17.67 7.48
CA HIS A 180 -12.73 -17.30 8.66
C HIS A 180 -12.02 -17.72 9.97
N GLY A 181 -12.03 -16.83 10.96
CA GLY A 181 -11.26 -16.95 12.21
C GLY A 181 -9.83 -16.38 12.15
N GLN A 182 -9.13 -16.50 11.01
CA GLN A 182 -7.78 -15.95 10.86
C GLN A 182 -7.81 -14.41 10.85
N THR A 183 -6.85 -13.79 11.54
CA THR A 183 -6.70 -12.33 11.60
C THR A 183 -5.72 -11.83 10.54
N TYR A 184 -6.11 -10.83 9.74
CA TYR A 184 -5.22 -10.17 8.78
C TYR A 184 -4.15 -9.33 9.48
N ASN A 185 -2.89 -9.57 9.16
CA ASN A 185 -1.75 -8.79 9.63
C ASN A 185 -1.32 -7.78 8.56
N SER A 186 -1.66 -6.51 8.76
CA SER A 186 -1.31 -5.41 7.85
C SER A 186 0.19 -5.08 7.82
N SER A 187 0.97 -5.53 8.81
CA SER A 187 2.42 -5.30 8.86
C SER A 187 3.23 -6.28 8.01
N THR A 188 2.72 -7.49 7.81
CA THR A 188 3.34 -8.52 6.95
C THR A 188 2.55 -8.81 5.67
N ASN A 189 1.33 -8.26 5.55
CA ASN A 189 0.36 -8.57 4.50
C ASN A 189 0.09 -10.10 4.39
N ASP A 190 -0.29 -10.70 5.52
CA ASP A 190 -0.64 -12.12 5.60
C ASP A 190 -1.78 -12.37 6.60
N CYS A 191 -2.05 -13.64 6.90
CA CYS A 191 -3.11 -14.09 7.81
C CYS A 191 -2.58 -14.74 9.09
N THR A 192 -1.41 -14.32 9.57
CA THR A 192 -0.84 -14.75 10.87
C THR A 192 -1.51 -14.05 12.05
N GLY A 193 -1.73 -12.73 11.94
CA GLY A 193 -2.35 -11.89 12.95
C GLY A 193 -1.72 -12.08 14.34
N THR A 194 -2.53 -12.58 15.28
CA THR A 194 -2.11 -13.00 16.63
C THR A 194 -2.16 -14.52 16.83
N GLY A 195 -2.41 -15.29 15.78
CA GLY A 195 -2.48 -16.76 15.80
C GLY A 195 -1.12 -17.42 15.55
N ASN A 196 -1.09 -18.75 15.52
CA ASN A 196 0.13 -19.52 15.31
C ASN A 196 -0.11 -20.79 14.48
N LEU A 197 0.96 -21.48 14.06
CA LEU A 197 0.82 -22.67 13.23
C LEU A 197 0.04 -23.82 13.91
N GLY A 198 0.05 -23.90 15.25
CA GLY A 198 -0.66 -24.93 16.02
C GLY A 198 -2.18 -24.76 16.07
N ASP A 199 -2.69 -23.55 15.87
CA ASP A 199 -4.13 -23.24 15.78
C ASP A 199 -4.58 -22.85 14.36
N ASN A 200 -3.76 -23.16 13.35
CA ASN A 200 -3.97 -22.75 11.94
C ASN A 200 -4.13 -21.23 11.77
N TYR A 201 -3.45 -20.45 12.62
CA TYR A 201 -3.53 -18.99 12.75
C TYR A 201 -4.91 -18.48 13.18
N GLY A 202 -5.57 -19.22 14.08
CA GLY A 202 -6.91 -18.91 14.61
C GLY A 202 -8.05 -19.29 13.67
N GLY A 203 -7.82 -20.13 12.66
CA GLY A 203 -8.85 -20.54 11.70
C GLY A 203 -10.02 -21.27 12.37
N ILE A 204 -11.25 -20.84 12.08
CA ILE A 204 -12.48 -21.40 12.64
C ILE A 204 -13.21 -22.22 11.57
N GLN A 205 -13.55 -23.46 11.91
CA GLN A 205 -14.45 -24.30 11.13
C GLN A 205 -15.91 -24.07 11.57
N VAL A 206 -16.83 -24.17 10.61
CA VAL A 206 -18.27 -23.95 10.82
C VAL A 206 -19.09 -24.95 10.00
N GLN A 207 -20.32 -25.20 10.44
CA GLN A 207 -21.31 -25.98 9.70
C GLN A 207 -21.90 -25.16 8.54
N TYR A 208 -22.21 -25.81 7.41
CA TYR A 208 -23.02 -25.19 6.36
C TYR A 208 -24.44 -24.93 6.87
N CYS A 209 -25.02 -25.87 7.61
CA CYS A 209 -26.32 -25.79 8.27
C CYS A 209 -26.26 -26.51 9.62
N SER A 210 -27.01 -26.06 10.64
CA SER A 210 -27.00 -26.75 11.95
C SER A 210 -27.52 -28.19 11.90
N THR A 211 -28.42 -28.51 10.96
CA THR A 211 -28.96 -29.84 10.73
C THR A 211 -29.00 -30.19 9.24
N ILE A 212 -29.31 -31.45 8.95
CA ILE A 212 -29.28 -32.04 7.60
C ILE A 212 -30.65 -31.76 6.92
N ASN A 213 -30.86 -30.51 6.47
CA ASN A 213 -32.05 -30.07 5.73
C ASN A 213 -31.77 -28.81 4.85
N ASP A 214 -32.81 -28.23 4.21
CA ASP A 214 -32.72 -27.01 3.37
C ASP A 214 -33.20 -25.71 4.02
N ARG A 215 -33.45 -25.65 5.34
CA ARG A 215 -34.03 -24.47 6.02
C ARG A 215 -33.11 -23.26 6.10
N CYS A 216 -31.81 -23.47 5.95
CA CYS A 216 -30.77 -22.44 5.80
C CYS A 216 -30.45 -22.12 4.32
N ASN A 217 -31.22 -22.68 3.37
CA ASN A 217 -31.12 -22.40 1.95
C ASN A 217 -32.30 -21.53 1.49
N SER A 218 -32.13 -20.92 0.33
CA SER A 218 -33.20 -20.37 -0.49
C SER A 218 -33.82 -21.46 -1.38
N ASP A 219 -35.01 -21.18 -1.92
CA ASP A 219 -35.72 -22.04 -2.90
C ASP A 219 -34.91 -22.35 -4.18
N GLN A 220 -33.74 -21.72 -4.36
CA GLN A 220 -32.81 -21.94 -5.46
C GLN A 220 -31.59 -22.80 -5.06
N GLY A 221 -31.62 -23.43 -3.87
CA GLY A 221 -30.52 -24.26 -3.37
C GLY A 221 -29.26 -23.47 -3.00
N VAL A 222 -29.37 -22.16 -2.77
CA VAL A 222 -28.26 -21.29 -2.36
C VAL A 222 -28.43 -20.88 -0.90
N LEU A 223 -27.37 -21.04 -0.11
CA LEU A 223 -27.29 -20.67 1.30
C LEU A 223 -27.74 -19.22 1.55
N ASN A 224 -28.62 -19.01 2.54
CA ASN A 224 -29.18 -17.70 2.86
C ASN A 224 -29.20 -17.42 4.37
N GLY A 225 -29.57 -16.19 4.72
CA GLY A 225 -29.76 -15.75 6.11
C GLY A 225 -31.15 -16.07 6.64
N SER A 226 -31.69 -17.23 6.29
CA SER A 226 -33.02 -17.65 6.72
C SER A 226 -33.13 -17.66 8.25
N THR A 227 -34.17 -17.01 8.77
CA THR A 227 -34.47 -17.03 10.21
C THR A 227 -35.05 -18.37 10.69
N LEU A 228 -35.18 -19.36 9.79
CA LEU A 228 -35.71 -20.70 10.12
C LEU A 228 -34.65 -21.63 10.71
N GLU A 229 -33.36 -21.43 10.37
CA GLU A 229 -32.28 -22.28 10.86
C GLU A 229 -30.89 -21.59 10.81
N VAL A 230 -29.99 -21.97 11.72
CA VAL A 230 -28.65 -21.37 11.82
C VAL A 230 -27.71 -21.97 10.78
N SER A 231 -27.17 -21.13 9.90
CA SER A 231 -25.98 -21.45 9.11
C SER A 231 -24.73 -20.81 9.72
N GLY A 232 -23.78 -21.65 10.12
CA GLY A 232 -22.47 -21.19 10.56
C GLY A 232 -21.70 -20.52 9.41
N ALA A 233 -21.73 -21.12 8.22
CA ALA A 233 -21.07 -20.58 7.02
C ALA A 233 -21.63 -19.23 6.57
N TYR A 234 -22.96 -19.03 6.59
CA TYR A 234 -23.57 -17.75 6.26
C TYR A 234 -23.14 -16.67 7.27
N ASN A 235 -23.32 -16.95 8.57
CA ASN A 235 -22.98 -16.02 9.64
C ASN A 235 -21.49 -15.65 9.64
N ALA A 236 -20.61 -16.61 9.36
CA ALA A 236 -19.16 -16.43 9.25
C ALA A 236 -18.74 -15.37 8.22
N CYS A 237 -19.52 -15.19 7.15
CA CYS A 237 -19.27 -14.16 6.14
C CYS A 237 -20.14 -12.91 6.31
N ASN A 238 -21.42 -13.04 6.64
CA ASN A 238 -22.29 -11.87 6.84
C ASN A 238 -21.85 -11.00 8.04
N ALA A 239 -21.15 -11.55 9.01
CA ALA A 239 -20.56 -10.81 10.13
C ALA A 239 -19.15 -10.23 9.83
N LEU A 240 -18.56 -10.49 8.65
CA LEU A 240 -17.21 -10.03 8.32
C LEU A 240 -17.20 -8.52 8.04
N SER A 241 -16.75 -7.71 8.99
CA SER A 241 -16.52 -6.28 8.79
C SER A 241 -15.12 -6.02 8.23
N LEU A 242 -14.95 -6.18 6.91
CA LEU A 242 -13.68 -5.93 6.20
C LEU A 242 -13.86 -4.90 5.07
N VAL A 243 -13.05 -3.83 5.11
CA VAL A 243 -12.95 -2.72 4.14
C VAL A 243 -14.29 -2.10 3.68
N GLY A 244 -15.30 -2.11 4.56
CA GLY A 244 -16.64 -1.54 4.27
C GLY A 244 -17.46 -2.29 3.21
N LYS A 245 -17.02 -3.49 2.80
CA LYS A 245 -17.73 -4.35 1.84
C LYS A 245 -18.82 -5.17 2.52
N SER A 246 -19.86 -5.52 1.76
CA SER A 246 -20.80 -6.57 2.14
C SER A 246 -20.24 -7.94 1.70
N TRP A 247 -20.26 -8.91 2.60
CA TRP A 247 -19.58 -10.20 2.43
C TRP A 247 -20.56 -11.37 2.49
N ARG A 248 -20.34 -12.37 1.65
CA ARG A 248 -21.11 -13.62 1.58
C ARG A 248 -20.19 -14.83 1.40
N VAL A 249 -20.76 -16.02 1.52
CA VAL A 249 -20.10 -17.25 1.07
C VAL A 249 -20.04 -17.24 -0.48
N PRO A 250 -18.90 -17.61 -1.11
CA PRO A 250 -18.79 -17.74 -2.55
C PRO A 250 -19.61 -18.92 -3.07
N THR A 251 -20.16 -18.80 -4.27
CA THR A 251 -20.71 -19.95 -5.01
C THR A 251 -19.60 -20.96 -5.32
N LYS A 252 -19.99 -22.21 -5.64
CA LYS A 252 -19.07 -23.28 -6.04
C LYS A 252 -18.10 -22.78 -7.11
N ASN A 253 -18.64 -22.24 -8.21
CA ASN A 253 -17.85 -21.78 -9.34
C ASN A 253 -16.93 -20.61 -8.97
N GLU A 254 -17.34 -19.69 -8.10
CA GLU A 254 -16.45 -18.62 -7.60
C GLU A 254 -15.32 -19.15 -6.73
N LEU A 255 -15.58 -20.15 -5.87
CA LEU A 255 -14.56 -20.73 -5.00
C LEU A 255 -13.58 -21.63 -5.79
N LYS A 256 -14.04 -22.30 -6.86
CA LYS A 256 -13.17 -23.04 -7.80
C LYS A 256 -12.11 -22.15 -8.46
N LEU A 257 -12.39 -20.87 -8.71
CA LEU A 257 -11.43 -19.92 -9.31
C LEU A 257 -10.12 -19.80 -8.52
N LEU A 258 -10.13 -20.14 -7.23
CA LEU A 258 -8.98 -20.04 -6.33
C LEU A 258 -8.03 -21.24 -6.40
N ILE A 259 -8.39 -22.31 -7.13
CA ILE A 259 -7.58 -23.53 -7.28
C ILE A 259 -6.31 -23.24 -8.09
N ASN A 260 -5.20 -23.87 -7.69
CA ASN A 260 -3.90 -23.74 -8.33
C ASN A 260 -3.23 -25.10 -8.53
N CYS A 261 -3.43 -25.68 -9.71
CA CYS A 261 -2.60 -26.78 -10.20
C CYS A 261 -1.24 -26.23 -10.67
N THR A 262 -0.15 -26.97 -10.43
CA THR A 262 1.21 -26.57 -10.78
C THR A 262 1.41 -26.46 -12.30
N ASN A 263 0.71 -27.29 -13.09
CA ASN A 263 0.92 -27.44 -14.53
C ASN A 263 -0.30 -27.06 -15.40
N ALA A 264 -1.42 -26.62 -14.82
CA ALA A 264 -2.68 -26.52 -15.56
C ALA A 264 -2.93 -25.15 -16.21
N ILE A 265 -3.48 -25.23 -17.42
CA ILE A 265 -3.98 -24.11 -18.23
C ILE A 265 -5.47 -23.83 -17.88
N GLU A 266 -6.12 -24.77 -17.18
CA GLU A 266 -7.56 -24.77 -16.86
C GLU A 266 -7.81 -25.26 -15.42
N LEU A 267 -9.06 -25.15 -14.95
CA LEU A 267 -9.54 -25.66 -13.66
C LEU A 267 -9.91 -27.16 -13.78
N PRO A 268 -9.87 -27.95 -12.69
CA PRO A 268 -10.38 -29.31 -12.69
C PRO A 268 -11.91 -29.35 -12.80
N ASP A 269 -12.46 -30.38 -13.45
CA ASP A 269 -13.89 -30.69 -13.44
C ASP A 269 -14.36 -31.14 -12.05
N ASP A 270 -15.67 -31.08 -11.79
CA ASP A 270 -16.24 -31.55 -10.53
C ASP A 270 -16.01 -33.07 -10.35
N GLY A 271 -15.72 -33.50 -9.12
CA GLY A 271 -15.28 -34.87 -8.81
C GLY A 271 -13.84 -35.20 -9.24
N THR A 272 -13.10 -34.27 -9.86
CA THR A 272 -11.70 -34.48 -10.30
C THR A 272 -10.70 -33.62 -9.53
N THR A 273 -9.42 -33.94 -9.63
CA THR A 273 -8.30 -33.23 -9.00
C THR A 273 -7.28 -32.76 -10.04
N CYS A 274 -6.52 -31.72 -9.73
CA CYS A 274 -5.28 -31.37 -10.42
C CYS A 274 -4.39 -32.60 -10.67
N THR A 275 -3.85 -32.72 -11.90
CA THR A 275 -2.86 -33.75 -12.25
C THR A 275 -1.50 -33.53 -11.58
N ALA A 276 -1.19 -32.28 -11.24
CA ALA A 276 -0.06 -31.89 -10.39
C ALA A 276 -0.42 -30.62 -9.61
N SER A 277 -0.16 -30.61 -8.31
CA SER A 277 -0.43 -29.47 -7.42
C SER A 277 0.37 -29.56 -6.12
N THR A 278 0.76 -28.43 -5.54
CA THR A 278 1.26 -28.34 -4.16
C THR A 278 0.10 -28.18 -3.18
N SER A 279 0.18 -28.76 -1.98
CA SER A 279 -0.79 -28.51 -0.89
C SER A 279 -0.30 -27.33 -0.02
N PRO A 280 -1.12 -26.30 0.29
CA PRO A 280 -2.49 -26.08 -0.20
C PRO A 280 -2.54 -25.72 -1.69
N THR A 281 -3.50 -26.30 -2.39
CA THR A 281 -3.77 -26.24 -3.84
C THR A 281 -4.45 -24.93 -4.26
N VAL A 282 -4.01 -23.81 -3.69
CA VAL A 282 -4.62 -22.47 -3.82
C VAL A 282 -3.70 -21.49 -4.55
N ILE A 283 -4.25 -20.47 -5.20
CA ILE A 283 -3.46 -19.44 -5.88
C ILE A 283 -2.52 -18.72 -4.87
N PRO A 284 -1.21 -18.58 -5.15
CA PRO A 284 -0.21 -18.16 -4.14
C PRO A 284 -0.43 -16.82 -3.43
N VAL A 285 -1.31 -15.96 -3.96
CA VAL A 285 -1.70 -14.69 -3.31
C VAL A 285 -2.50 -14.92 -2.00
N PHE A 286 -3.13 -16.10 -1.84
CA PHE A 286 -3.84 -16.50 -0.62
C PHE A 286 -2.88 -17.18 0.39
N THR A 287 -1.93 -16.39 0.88
CA THR A 287 -0.96 -16.76 1.94
C THR A 287 -1.64 -17.40 3.15
N ASN A 288 -1.02 -18.42 3.74
CA ASN A 288 -1.48 -19.11 4.96
C ASN A 288 -2.91 -19.69 4.89
N THR A 289 -3.39 -20.01 3.68
CA THR A 289 -4.60 -20.82 3.48
C THR A 289 -4.45 -22.17 4.15
N ILE A 290 -5.41 -22.53 5.01
CA ILE A 290 -5.44 -23.81 5.72
C ILE A 290 -5.75 -24.91 4.72
N SER A 291 -4.98 -25.99 4.72
CA SER A 291 -5.16 -27.10 3.78
C SER A 291 -6.33 -28.01 4.20
N SER A 292 -7.50 -27.79 3.60
CA SER A 292 -8.76 -28.41 4.05
C SER A 292 -9.91 -28.22 3.05
N PRO A 293 -11.07 -28.89 3.27
CA PRO A 293 -12.37 -28.49 2.71
C PRO A 293 -12.81 -27.06 3.09
N TYR A 294 -13.37 -26.33 2.13
CA TYR A 294 -13.99 -25.01 2.30
C TYR A 294 -15.40 -25.03 1.70
N TRP A 295 -16.40 -24.61 2.47
CA TRP A 295 -17.78 -24.54 2.01
C TRP A 295 -17.97 -23.48 0.92
N SER A 296 -18.72 -23.83 -0.12
CA SER A 296 -19.38 -22.86 -1.01
C SER A 296 -20.80 -22.55 -0.50
N SER A 297 -21.51 -21.65 -1.16
CA SER A 297 -22.91 -21.33 -0.88
C SER A 297 -23.92 -22.25 -1.58
N ASN A 298 -23.47 -23.25 -2.36
CA ASN A 298 -24.36 -24.12 -3.11
C ASN A 298 -24.69 -25.39 -2.33
N SER A 299 -25.98 -25.63 -2.10
CA SER A 299 -26.50 -26.95 -1.74
C SER A 299 -26.44 -27.88 -2.96
N LEU A 300 -26.36 -29.18 -2.72
CA LEU A 300 -26.63 -30.19 -3.75
C LEU A 300 -28.07 -30.72 -3.60
N ASP A 301 -28.42 -31.12 -2.39
CA ASP A 301 -29.75 -31.61 -2.01
C ASP A 301 -30.05 -31.26 -0.54
N GLY A 302 -31.07 -31.88 0.04
CA GLY A 302 -31.42 -31.70 1.46
C GLY A 302 -30.36 -32.17 2.45
N VAL A 303 -29.44 -33.04 2.04
CA VAL A 303 -28.42 -33.66 2.91
C VAL A 303 -27.07 -32.95 2.81
N THR A 304 -26.67 -32.61 1.59
CA THR A 304 -25.29 -32.28 1.23
C THR A 304 -25.14 -30.90 0.59
N ALA A 305 -23.96 -30.31 0.76
CA ALA A 305 -23.56 -29.04 0.14
C ALA A 305 -22.19 -29.14 -0.53
N TRP A 306 -21.96 -28.27 -1.51
CA TRP A 306 -20.73 -28.25 -2.32
C TRP A 306 -19.58 -27.57 -1.60
N PHE A 307 -18.39 -28.18 -1.69
CA PHE A 307 -17.14 -27.68 -1.13
C PHE A 307 -15.99 -27.77 -2.14
N ILE A 308 -14.97 -26.94 -1.95
CA ILE A 308 -13.68 -27.05 -2.64
C ILE A 308 -12.64 -27.48 -1.60
N ASN A 309 -11.84 -28.50 -1.91
CA ASN A 309 -10.80 -29.00 -1.03
C ASN A 309 -9.44 -28.41 -1.37
N PHE A 310 -8.94 -27.44 -0.60
CA PHE A 310 -7.61 -26.91 -0.85
C PHE A 310 -6.48 -27.90 -0.49
N ASN A 311 -6.72 -29.08 0.08
CA ASN A 311 -5.67 -30.09 0.21
C ASN A 311 -5.33 -30.82 -1.10
N ASN A 312 -6.34 -31.15 -1.92
CA ASN A 312 -6.16 -31.97 -3.13
C ASN A 312 -6.90 -31.44 -4.37
N SER A 313 -7.43 -30.21 -4.33
CA SER A 313 -8.20 -29.51 -5.36
C SER A 313 -9.56 -30.10 -5.78
N ILE A 314 -10.04 -31.18 -5.15
CA ILE A 314 -11.35 -31.74 -5.54
C ILE A 314 -12.48 -30.74 -5.26
N THR A 315 -13.44 -30.67 -6.18
CA THR A 315 -14.75 -30.03 -5.96
C THR A 315 -15.81 -31.11 -5.87
N ASP A 316 -16.45 -31.24 -4.71
CA ASP A 316 -17.39 -32.33 -4.42
C ASP A 316 -18.40 -31.88 -3.34
N ASN A 317 -19.12 -32.82 -2.72
CA ASN A 317 -20.21 -32.58 -1.77
C ASN A 317 -20.00 -33.30 -0.41
N LEU A 318 -20.47 -32.69 0.68
CA LEU A 318 -20.37 -33.20 2.06
C LEU A 318 -21.61 -32.88 2.89
N ASP A 319 -21.84 -33.64 3.97
CA ASP A 319 -22.96 -33.47 4.90
C ASP A 319 -22.98 -32.07 5.53
N LYS A 320 -24.11 -31.36 5.42
CA LYS A 320 -24.25 -29.94 5.79
C LYS A 320 -23.90 -29.59 7.24
N ASN A 321 -24.04 -30.55 8.16
CA ASN A 321 -23.75 -30.38 9.58
C ASN A 321 -22.27 -30.64 9.94
N SER A 322 -21.40 -30.93 8.97
CA SER A 322 -19.96 -31.09 9.18
C SER A 322 -19.25 -29.74 9.32
N ASN A 323 -18.23 -29.67 10.18
CA ASN A 323 -17.47 -28.44 10.42
C ASN A 323 -16.28 -28.32 9.44
N TYR A 324 -16.33 -27.33 8.55
CA TYR A 324 -15.26 -27.01 7.60
C TYR A 324 -15.05 -25.50 7.48
N TYR A 325 -13.98 -25.09 6.79
CA TYR A 325 -13.60 -23.67 6.73
C TYR A 325 -14.46 -22.89 5.72
N VAL A 326 -14.38 -21.56 5.81
CA VAL A 326 -15.02 -20.65 4.86
C VAL A 326 -14.06 -19.53 4.50
N ARG A 327 -14.06 -19.13 3.21
CA ARG A 327 -13.38 -17.95 2.71
C ARG A 327 -14.42 -17.07 2.02
N CYS A 328 -14.62 -15.87 2.52
CA CYS A 328 -15.71 -15.00 2.08
C CYS A 328 -15.39 -14.27 0.77
N VAL A 329 -16.43 -13.88 0.05
CA VAL A 329 -16.36 -13.05 -1.16
C VAL A 329 -17.34 -11.89 -1.10
N SER A 330 -16.99 -10.81 -1.79
CA SER A 330 -17.82 -9.65 -2.07
C SER A 330 -17.84 -9.43 -3.58
N GLY A 331 -19.01 -9.09 -4.14
CA GLY A 331 -19.20 -8.84 -5.57
C GLY A 331 -19.94 -7.52 -5.81
N PRO A 332 -20.28 -7.20 -7.07
CA PRO A 332 -21.20 -6.11 -7.40
C PRO A 332 -22.63 -6.39 -6.91
#